data_AF-A0A1R0FA29-F1
#
_entry.id   AF-A0A1R0FA29-F1
#
_cell.length_a   1.000
_cell.length_b   1.000
_cell.length_c   1.000
_cell.angle_alpha   90.00
_cell.angle_beta   90.00
_cell.angle_gamma   90.00
#
_symmetry.space_group_name_H-M   'P 1'
#
loop_
_entity.id
_entity.type
_entity.pdbx_description
1 polymer ?
#
loop_
_entity_poly.entity_id
_entity_poly.type
_entity_poly.pdbx_seq_one_letter_code
_entity_poly.pdbx_strand_id
1 'polypeptide(L)'
;MLIQSVLFFILGIAATTLVLILLAPAIWRRALYLARKQIAQGVPLSLTEIEADRDFLRAKQAVELVKRDEKFERLSEKYASQKRELDHAKEELWRLSGADERANLLSEQLADGQEELETEKQLVATLESNKGKTVEEIRDQLIEERKARAANRVEANDIKRLEDEVATLKSKLAEATQDLQQNKITKADMDKLREEIMDTAAKFTANVAISEGASSPIPDLVKQARGKKSLAARIKNDLKAEKQKQNKTSAPKKPAKRKTATKANKI
;
A
#
# COMPACT_ATOMS: atom_id res chain seq x y z
N MET A 1 82.84 129.52 39.89
CA MET A 1 82.27 128.72 38.78
C MET A 1 80.96 128.03 39.17
N LEU A 2 80.90 127.24 40.25
CA LEU A 2 79.66 126.52 40.65
C LEU A 2 78.46 127.44 40.99
N ILE A 3 78.67 128.54 41.73
CA ILE A 3 77.57 129.43 42.16
C ILE A 3 76.84 130.10 40.98
N GLN A 4 77.57 130.44 39.92
CA GLN A 4 77.03 131.07 38.71
C GLN A 4 76.12 130.09 37.96
N SER A 5 76.55 128.84 37.80
CA SER A 5 75.73 127.79 37.18
C SER A 5 74.45 127.51 37.97
N VAL A 6 74.53 127.49 39.31
CA VAL A 6 73.36 127.31 40.18
C VAL A 6 72.36 128.47 40.04
N LEU A 7 72.84 129.72 39.94
CA LEU A 7 71.98 130.89 39.81
C LEU A 7 71.23 130.91 38.46
N PHE A 8 71.91 130.59 37.36
CA PHE A 8 71.26 130.43 36.05
C PHE A 8 70.27 129.25 36.02
N PHE A 9 70.56 128.17 36.75
CA PHE A 9 69.65 127.02 36.86
C PHE A 9 68.34 127.39 37.58
N ILE A 10 68.43 128.06 38.74
CA ILE A 10 67.25 128.53 39.47
C ILE A 10 66.47 129.55 38.62
N LEU A 11 67.17 130.47 37.96
CA LEU A 11 66.53 131.46 37.08
C LEU A 11 65.82 130.80 35.89
N GLY A 12 66.40 129.73 35.32
CA GLY A 12 65.79 128.95 34.25
C GLY A 12 64.52 128.21 34.69
N ILE A 13 64.53 127.59 35.87
CA ILE A 13 63.33 126.95 36.44
C ILE A 13 62.25 127.99 36.76
N ALA A 14 62.64 129.12 37.34
CA ALA A 14 61.70 130.21 37.64
C ALA A 14 61.07 130.77 36.37
N ALA A 15 61.86 131.01 35.32
CA ALA A 15 61.38 131.52 34.04
C ALA A 15 60.44 130.52 33.33
N THR A 16 60.79 129.23 33.27
CA THR A 16 59.94 128.22 32.64
C THR A 16 58.64 128.02 33.42
N THR A 17 58.69 127.98 34.74
CA THR A 17 57.50 127.86 35.60
C THR A 17 56.57 129.07 35.43
N LEU A 18 57.13 130.28 35.37
CA LEU A 18 56.38 131.52 35.13
C LEU A 18 55.66 131.48 33.78
N VAL A 19 56.34 131.05 32.71
CA VAL A 19 55.74 130.87 31.38
C VAL A 19 54.63 129.81 31.41
N LEU A 20 54.85 128.68 32.09
CA LEU A 20 53.87 127.59 32.20
C LEU A 20 52.59 128.05 32.92
N ILE A 21 52.73 128.79 34.02
CA ILE A 21 51.62 129.40 34.76
C ILE A 21 50.86 130.39 33.89
N LEU A 22 51.56 131.17 33.06
CA LEU A 22 50.93 132.16 32.18
C LEU A 22 50.14 131.49 31.03
N LEU A 23 50.65 130.39 30.46
CA LEU A 23 50.00 129.67 29.35
C LEU A 23 48.89 128.71 29.81
N ALA A 24 48.98 128.15 31.01
CA ALA A 24 48.01 127.19 31.56
C ALA A 24 46.53 127.66 31.45
N PRO A 25 46.16 128.88 31.90
CA PRO A 25 44.76 129.34 31.80
C PRO A 25 44.30 129.55 30.35
N ALA A 26 45.20 129.91 29.44
CA ALA A 26 44.86 130.10 28.03
C ALA A 26 44.53 128.78 27.35
N ILE A 27 45.33 127.74 27.61
CA ILE A 27 45.13 126.39 27.06
C ILE A 27 43.85 125.78 27.66
N TRP A 28 43.64 125.92 28.97
CA TRP A 28 42.46 125.37 29.66
C TRP A 28 41.15 125.99 29.15
N ARG A 29 41.11 127.31 28.93
CA ARG A 29 39.93 127.98 28.36
C ARG A 29 39.59 127.45 26.96
N ARG A 30 40.59 127.17 26.13
CA ARG A 30 40.37 126.67 24.78
C ARG A 30 39.91 125.21 24.76
N ALA A 31 40.49 124.37 25.64
CA ALA A 31 40.05 122.98 25.80
C ALA A 31 38.61 122.88 26.30
N LEU A 32 38.23 123.67 27.31
CA LEU A 32 36.86 123.71 27.84
C LEU A 32 35.84 124.19 26.80
N TYR A 33 36.19 125.17 25.96
CA TYR A 33 35.30 125.63 24.89
C TYR A 33 34.99 124.52 23.89
N LEU A 34 36.02 123.77 23.46
CA LEU A 34 35.85 122.64 22.54
C LEU A 34 35.03 121.51 23.18
N ALA A 35 35.31 121.16 24.44
CA ALA A 35 34.54 120.15 25.16
C ALA A 35 33.07 120.55 25.34
N ARG A 36 32.81 121.81 25.72
CA ARG A 36 31.44 122.33 25.83
C ARG A 36 30.72 122.33 24.48
N LYS A 37 31.40 122.70 23.39
CA LYS A 37 30.82 122.69 22.04
C LYS A 37 30.46 121.27 21.60
N GLN A 38 31.29 120.27 21.89
CA GLN A 38 31.01 118.88 21.55
C GLN A 38 29.85 118.32 22.39
N ILE A 39 29.84 118.59 23.70
CA ILE A 39 28.76 118.12 24.58
C ILE A 39 27.43 118.81 24.23
N ALA A 40 27.45 120.12 23.91
CA ALA A 40 26.26 120.86 23.50
C ALA A 40 25.66 120.38 22.17
N GLN A 41 26.42 119.66 21.33
CA GLN A 41 25.90 119.03 20.12
C GLN A 41 25.29 117.65 20.37
N GLY A 42 25.61 117.01 21.50
CA GLY A 42 25.10 115.68 21.87
C GLY A 42 24.06 115.67 23.00
N VAL A 43 23.80 116.83 23.62
CA VAL A 43 22.81 116.98 24.69
C VAL A 43 21.57 117.65 24.11
N PRO A 44 20.37 117.06 24.25
CA PRO A 44 19.14 117.69 23.78
C PRO A 44 18.93 119.01 24.52
N LEU A 45 18.90 120.11 23.76
CA LEU A 45 18.76 121.47 24.30
C LEU A 45 17.29 121.82 24.59
N SER A 46 16.32 120.93 24.31
CA SER A 46 14.89 121.15 24.48
C SER A 46 14.17 119.99 25.20
N LEU A 47 13.16 120.33 26.02
CA LEU A 47 12.32 119.36 26.73
C LEU A 47 11.53 118.44 25.78
N THR A 48 11.09 118.96 24.62
CA THR A 48 10.33 118.20 23.62
C THR A 48 11.15 117.10 22.95
N GLU A 49 12.45 117.33 22.77
CA GLU A 49 13.37 116.35 22.20
C GLU A 49 13.66 115.22 23.19
N ILE A 50 13.74 115.53 24.50
CA ILE A 50 13.87 114.53 25.57
C ILE A 50 12.62 113.63 25.63
N GLU A 51 11.42 114.21 25.48
CA GLU A 51 10.17 113.43 25.44
C GLU A 51 10.09 112.55 24.19
N ALA A 52 10.52 113.05 23.04
CA ALA A 52 10.60 112.28 21.80
C ALA A 52 11.58 111.10 21.91
N ASP A 53 12.76 111.30 22.50
CA ASP A 53 13.73 110.21 22.74
C ASP A 53 13.17 109.16 23.69
N ARG A 54 12.46 109.58 24.75
CA ARG A 54 11.80 108.65 25.68
C ARG A 54 10.76 107.80 24.98
N ASP A 55 9.92 108.40 24.16
CA ASP A 55 8.86 107.69 23.45
C ASP A 55 9.44 106.84 22.31
N PHE A 56 10.53 107.27 21.67
CA PHE A 56 11.31 106.47 20.73
C PHE A 56 11.92 105.23 21.39
N LEU A 57 12.49 105.36 22.59
CA LEU A 57 13.01 104.22 23.35
C LEU A 57 11.92 103.22 23.72
N ARG A 58 10.74 103.71 24.14
CA ARG A 58 9.57 102.85 24.39
C ARG A 58 9.12 102.13 23.12
N ALA A 59 9.05 102.83 22.00
CA ALA A 59 8.70 102.24 20.72
C ALA A 59 9.73 101.18 20.29
N LYS A 60 11.02 101.45 20.44
CA LYS A 60 12.10 100.51 20.13
C LYS A 60 11.98 99.24 20.97
N GLN A 61 11.77 99.37 22.28
CA GLN A 61 11.57 98.22 23.18
C GLN A 61 10.32 97.44 22.81
N ALA A 62 9.20 98.10 22.53
CA ALA A 62 7.96 97.44 22.11
C ALA A 62 8.14 96.66 20.81
N VAL A 63 8.80 97.24 19.80
CA VAL A 63 9.09 96.56 18.53
C VAL A 63 10.04 95.38 18.73
N GLU A 64 11.04 95.53 19.59
CA GLU A 64 11.97 94.44 19.89
C GLU A 64 11.27 93.29 20.60
N LEU A 65 10.39 93.57 21.57
CA LEU A 65 9.56 92.56 22.25
C LEU A 65 8.69 91.80 21.25
N VAL A 66 7.93 92.50 20.40
CA VAL A 66 7.08 91.86 19.38
C VAL A 66 7.90 90.98 18.44
N LYS A 67 9.07 91.45 17.98
CA LYS A 67 9.97 90.65 17.12
C LYS A 67 10.52 89.43 17.84
N ARG A 68 10.76 89.50 19.15
CA ARG A 68 11.21 88.36 19.95
C ARG A 68 10.07 87.36 20.12
N ASP A 69 8.87 87.82 20.43
CA ASP A 69 7.69 86.98 20.61
C ASP A 69 7.35 86.24 19.31
N GLU A 70 7.39 86.93 18.17
CA GLU A 70 7.21 86.30 16.85
C GLU A 70 8.27 85.20 16.58
N LYS A 71 9.54 85.44 16.98
CA LYS A 71 10.59 84.42 16.85
C LYS A 71 10.34 83.22 17.76
N PHE A 72 9.89 83.44 19.00
CA PHE A 72 9.53 82.38 19.91
C PHE A 72 8.35 81.57 19.38
N GLU A 73 7.32 82.22 18.85
CA GLU A 73 6.15 81.57 18.28
C GLU A 73 6.54 80.72 17.06
N ARG A 74 7.32 81.27 16.12
CA ARG A 74 7.84 80.51 14.97
C ARG A 74 8.69 79.31 15.38
N LEU A 75 9.50 79.44 16.44
CA LEU A 75 10.31 78.33 16.94
C LEU A 75 9.45 77.27 17.64
N SER A 76 8.45 77.71 18.40
CA SER A 76 7.48 76.85 19.07
C SER A 76 6.62 76.08 18.07
N GLU A 77 6.19 76.72 16.98
CA GLU A 77 5.45 76.09 15.89
C GLU A 77 6.30 75.03 15.19
N LYS A 78 7.57 75.33 14.87
CA LYS A 78 8.52 74.34 14.32
C LYS A 78 8.78 73.18 15.27
N TYR A 79 8.91 73.44 16.57
CA TYR A 79 9.06 72.39 17.55
C TYR A 79 7.81 71.51 17.63
N ALA A 80 6.62 72.12 17.59
CA ALA A 80 5.36 71.40 17.57
C ALA A 80 5.20 70.57 16.28
N SER A 81 5.63 71.07 15.11
CA SER A 81 5.61 70.31 13.86
C SER A 81 6.57 69.12 13.92
N GLN A 82 7.82 69.35 14.35
CA GLN A 82 8.81 68.28 14.53
C GLN A 82 8.37 67.22 15.54
N LYS A 83 7.71 67.63 16.62
CA LYS A 83 7.17 66.70 17.60
C LYS A 83 6.06 65.84 17.00
N ARG A 84 5.14 66.42 16.22
CA ARG A 84 4.12 65.64 15.51
C ARG A 84 4.74 64.67 14.51
N GLU A 85 5.73 65.09 13.74
CA GLU A 85 6.46 64.22 12.81
C GLU A 85 7.15 63.06 13.55
N LEU A 86 7.76 63.33 14.71
CA LEU A 86 8.39 62.31 15.53
C LEU A 86 7.38 61.36 16.18
N ASP A 87 6.22 61.86 16.60
CA ASP A 87 5.12 61.04 17.14
C ASP A 87 4.53 60.14 16.04
N HIS A 88 4.33 60.66 14.82
CA HIS A 88 3.94 59.87 13.65
C HIS A 88 4.99 58.81 13.30
N ALA A 89 6.27 59.17 13.23
CA ALA A 89 7.35 58.23 12.96
C ALA A 89 7.43 57.13 14.04
N LYS A 90 7.19 57.47 15.31
CA LYS A 90 7.10 56.48 16.39
C LYS A 90 5.90 55.56 16.23
N GLU A 91 4.74 56.09 15.87
CA GLU A 91 3.54 55.27 15.62
C GLU A 91 3.75 54.30 14.46
N GLU A 92 4.42 54.73 13.39
CA GLU A 92 4.83 53.87 12.28
C GLU A 92 5.81 52.77 12.72
N LEU A 93 6.80 53.10 13.55
CA LEU A 93 7.71 52.12 14.12
C LEU A 93 6.99 51.09 14.99
N TRP A 94 6.07 51.51 15.86
CA TRP A 94 5.26 50.60 16.67
C TRP A 94 4.34 49.73 15.82
N ARG A 95 3.77 50.27 14.73
CA ARG A 95 2.97 49.50 13.78
C ARG A 95 3.82 48.45 13.07
N LEU A 96 5.03 48.81 12.65
CA LEU A 96 5.97 47.90 11.99
C LEU A 96 6.48 46.83 12.96
N SER A 97 6.87 47.19 14.18
CA SER A 97 7.33 46.23 15.19
C SER A 97 6.22 45.24 15.56
N GLY A 98 4.98 45.73 15.69
CA GLY A 98 3.83 44.83 15.91
C GLY A 98 3.50 43.96 14.70
N ALA A 99 3.76 44.42 13.47
CA ALA A 99 3.63 43.59 12.27
C ALA A 99 4.72 42.52 12.19
N ASP A 100 5.94 42.84 12.60
CA ASP A 100 7.08 41.91 12.68
C ASP A 100 6.82 40.82 13.73
N GLU A 101 6.31 41.19 14.91
CA GLU A 101 5.90 40.23 15.93
C GLU A 101 4.79 39.29 15.43
N ARG A 102 3.78 39.82 14.72
CA ARG A 102 2.75 38.99 14.07
C ARG A 102 3.32 38.09 12.97
N ALA A 103 4.27 38.58 12.18
CA ALA A 103 4.93 37.79 11.15
C ALA A 103 5.73 36.64 11.77
N ASN A 104 6.42 36.88 12.88
CA ASN A 104 7.13 35.86 13.63
C ASN A 104 6.17 34.80 14.19
N LEU A 105 5.06 35.20 14.83
CA LEU A 105 4.04 34.26 15.31
C LEU A 105 3.42 33.42 14.19
N LEU A 106 3.13 34.03 13.03
CA LEU A 106 2.64 33.30 11.86
C LEU A 106 3.70 32.34 11.30
N SER A 107 4.97 32.73 11.30
CA SER A 107 6.06 31.87 10.84
C SER A 107 6.28 30.68 11.77
N GLU A 108 6.10 30.86 13.08
CA GLU A 108 6.12 29.79 14.08
C GLU A 108 4.95 28.84 13.88
N GLN A 109 3.72 29.35 13.73
CA GLN A 109 2.54 28.53 13.40
C GLN A 109 2.68 27.76 12.08
N LEU A 110 3.32 28.36 11.07
CA LEU A 110 3.62 27.68 9.81
C LEU A 110 4.68 26.60 9.98
N ALA A 111 5.68 26.81 10.82
CA ALA A 111 6.71 25.80 11.13
C ALA A 111 6.10 24.61 11.88
N ASP A 112 5.27 24.87 12.89
CA ASP A 112 4.54 23.82 13.64
C ASP A 112 3.61 23.02 12.71
N GLY A 113 2.84 23.72 11.87
CA GLY A 113 1.96 23.07 10.89
C GLY A 113 2.72 22.28 9.82
N GLN A 114 3.94 22.69 9.46
CA GLN A 114 4.82 21.92 8.58
C GLN A 114 5.35 20.66 9.27
N GLU A 115 5.73 20.74 10.55
CA GLU A 115 6.15 19.57 11.32
C GLU A 115 5.00 18.57 11.45
N GLU A 116 3.79 19.04 11.76
CA GLU A 116 2.59 18.20 11.81
C GLU A 116 2.32 17.53 10.46
N LEU A 117 2.39 18.28 9.35
CA LEU A 117 2.23 17.73 8.00
C LEU A 117 3.31 16.71 7.64
N GLU A 118 4.57 16.92 8.03
CA GLU A 118 5.65 15.96 7.79
C GLU A 118 5.45 14.68 8.63
N THR A 119 4.98 14.80 9.87
CA THR A 119 4.64 13.63 10.68
C THR A 119 3.45 12.87 10.09
N GLU A 120 2.43 13.57 9.61
CA GLU A 120 1.27 12.98 8.94
C GLU A 120 1.70 12.28 7.64
N LYS A 121 2.56 12.90 6.83
CA LYS A 121 3.14 12.25 5.64
C LYS A 121 3.92 11.00 5.99
N GLN A 122 4.71 11.01 7.06
CA GLN A 122 5.44 9.83 7.53
C GLN A 122 4.49 8.72 8.01
N LEU A 123 3.43 9.08 8.74
CA LEU A 123 2.36 8.16 9.13
C LEU A 123 1.63 7.58 7.91
N VAL A 124 1.30 8.39 6.92
CA VAL A 124 0.69 7.92 5.67
C VAL A 124 1.65 7.01 4.92
N ALA A 125 2.92 7.36 4.78
CA ALA A 125 3.92 6.52 4.11
C ALA A 125 4.12 5.18 4.82
N THR A 126 4.13 5.16 6.16
CA THR A 126 4.20 3.90 6.93
C THR A 126 2.92 3.08 6.79
N LEU A 127 1.75 3.72 6.79
CA LEU A 127 0.47 3.05 6.53
C LEU A 127 0.38 2.48 5.11
N GLU A 128 0.87 3.20 4.10
CA GLU A 128 0.95 2.71 2.72
C GLU A 128 1.93 1.55 2.59
N SER A 129 3.09 1.61 3.26
CA SER A 129 4.03 0.48 3.31
C SER A 129 3.39 -0.75 3.99
N ASN A 130 2.68 -0.56 5.10
CA ASN A 130 2.01 -1.65 5.81
C ASN A 130 0.83 -2.22 5.01
N LYS A 131 0.06 -1.37 4.31
CA LYS A 131 -0.96 -1.82 3.34
C LYS A 131 -0.31 -2.61 2.19
N GLY A 132 0.83 -2.16 1.67
CA GLY A 132 1.59 -2.88 0.65
C GLY A 132 2.03 -4.26 1.12
N LYS A 133 2.61 -4.35 2.32
CA LYS A 133 3.03 -5.62 2.95
C LYS A 133 1.85 -6.56 3.19
N THR A 134 0.74 -6.07 3.73
CA THR A 134 -0.46 -6.90 3.94
C THR A 134 -1.08 -7.37 2.63
N VAL A 135 -1.06 -6.55 1.57
CA VAL A 135 -1.51 -6.97 0.24
C VAL A 135 -0.58 -8.02 -0.37
N GLU A 136 0.75 -7.89 -0.21
CA GLU A 136 1.69 -8.94 -0.61
C GLU A 136 1.51 -10.22 0.21
N GLU A 137 1.39 -10.13 1.53
CA GLU A 137 1.13 -11.28 2.40
C GLU A 137 -0.17 -12.00 2.01
N ILE A 138 -1.26 -11.25 1.74
CA ILE A 138 -2.52 -11.83 1.26
C ILE A 138 -2.34 -12.49 -0.11
N ARG A 139 -1.55 -11.88 -1.01
CA ARG A 139 -1.27 -12.43 -2.34
C ARG A 139 -0.49 -13.73 -2.25
N ASP A 140 0.53 -13.79 -1.40
CA ASP A 140 1.35 -14.97 -1.17
C ASP A 140 0.54 -16.08 -0.49
N GLN A 141 -0.28 -15.74 0.51
CA GLN A 141 -1.24 -16.68 1.10
C GLN A 141 -2.21 -17.24 0.06
N LEU A 142 -2.71 -16.40 -0.84
CA LEU A 142 -3.62 -16.86 -1.91
C LEU A 142 -2.91 -17.77 -2.92
N ILE A 143 -1.64 -17.49 -3.22
CA ILE A 143 -0.82 -18.35 -4.09
C ILE A 143 -0.56 -19.70 -3.41
N GLU A 144 -0.21 -19.70 -2.13
CA GLU A 144 0.00 -20.94 -1.36
C GLU A 144 -1.29 -21.74 -1.17
N GLU A 145 -2.42 -21.09 -0.88
CA GLU A 145 -3.72 -21.76 -0.90
C GLU A 145 -4.04 -22.34 -2.28
N ARG A 146 -3.76 -21.61 -3.36
CA ARG A 146 -3.98 -22.12 -4.73
C ARG A 146 -3.07 -23.32 -5.03
N LYS A 147 -1.81 -23.30 -4.61
CA LYS A 147 -0.88 -24.44 -4.75
C LYS A 147 -1.36 -25.63 -3.92
N ALA A 148 -1.75 -25.42 -2.66
CA ALA A 148 -2.29 -26.46 -1.79
C ALA A 148 -3.59 -27.05 -2.35
N ARG A 149 -4.51 -26.21 -2.85
CA ARG A 149 -5.73 -26.68 -3.54
C ARG A 149 -5.42 -27.43 -4.83
N ALA A 150 -4.39 -27.03 -5.58
CA ALA A 150 -3.95 -27.74 -6.78
C ALA A 150 -3.34 -29.10 -6.43
N ALA A 151 -2.47 -29.18 -5.41
CA ALA A 151 -1.91 -30.42 -4.89
C ALA A 151 -3.02 -31.36 -4.39
N ASN A 152 -3.94 -30.87 -3.56
CA ASN A 152 -5.10 -31.63 -3.10
C ASN A 152 -6.00 -32.09 -4.25
N ARG A 153 -6.10 -31.32 -5.34
CA ARG A 153 -6.87 -31.70 -6.52
C ARG A 153 -6.17 -32.80 -7.33
N VAL A 154 -4.84 -32.79 -7.38
CA VAL A 154 -4.04 -33.88 -7.98
C VAL A 154 -4.21 -35.14 -7.13
N GLU A 155 -4.01 -35.05 -5.81
CA GLU A 155 -4.22 -36.17 -4.89
C GLU A 155 -5.65 -36.72 -4.98
N ALA A 156 -6.67 -35.85 -5.07
CA ALA A 156 -8.06 -36.29 -5.25
C ALA A 156 -8.30 -36.99 -6.60
N ASN A 157 -7.60 -36.59 -7.67
CA ASN A 157 -7.68 -37.28 -8.95
C ASN A 157 -6.94 -38.63 -8.91
N ASP A 158 -5.82 -38.71 -8.19
CA ASP A 158 -5.08 -39.96 -7.98
C ASP A 158 -5.89 -40.94 -7.13
N ILE A 159 -6.57 -40.46 -6.08
CA ILE A 159 -7.51 -41.26 -5.29
C ILE A 159 -8.64 -41.79 -6.17
N LYS A 160 -9.27 -40.95 -7.01
CA LYS A 160 -10.32 -41.41 -7.94
C LYS A 160 -9.82 -42.45 -8.93
N ARG A 161 -8.61 -42.25 -9.47
CA ARG A 161 -7.99 -43.23 -10.37
C ARG A 161 -7.72 -44.55 -9.67
N LEU A 162 -7.22 -44.53 -8.43
CA LEU A 162 -7.05 -45.73 -7.62
C LEU A 162 -8.38 -46.38 -7.27
N GLU A 163 -9.45 -45.61 -7.03
CA GLU A 163 -10.81 -46.14 -6.85
C GLU A 163 -11.34 -46.84 -8.10
N ASP A 164 -11.13 -46.25 -9.29
CA ASP A 164 -11.48 -46.85 -10.58
C ASP A 164 -10.64 -48.11 -10.85
N GLU A 165 -9.34 -48.09 -10.53
CA GLU A 165 -8.46 -49.26 -10.60
C GLU A 165 -8.92 -50.36 -9.62
N VAL A 166 -9.32 -50.02 -8.39
CA VAL A 166 -9.90 -50.96 -7.44
C VAL A 166 -11.24 -51.50 -7.94
N ALA A 167 -12.08 -50.68 -8.58
CA ALA A 167 -13.35 -51.12 -9.15
C ALA A 167 -13.15 -52.11 -10.31
N THR A 168 -12.21 -51.80 -11.22
CA THR A 168 -11.86 -52.70 -12.32
C THR A 168 -11.20 -53.98 -11.84
N LEU A 169 -10.32 -53.92 -10.84
CA LEU A 169 -9.72 -55.11 -10.21
C LEU A 169 -10.76 -55.95 -9.48
N LYS A 170 -11.72 -55.33 -8.77
CA LYS A 170 -12.85 -56.04 -8.17
C LYS A 170 -13.72 -56.72 -9.22
N SER A 171 -14.01 -56.05 -10.34
CA SER A 171 -14.75 -56.64 -11.46
C SER A 171 -14.00 -57.83 -12.05
N LYS A 172 -12.69 -57.71 -12.28
CA LYS A 172 -11.84 -58.81 -12.77
C LYS A 172 -11.74 -59.96 -11.78
N LEU A 173 -11.70 -59.68 -10.47
CA LEU A 173 -11.74 -60.70 -9.44
C LEU A 173 -13.10 -61.41 -9.41
N ALA A 174 -14.19 -60.68 -9.56
CA ALA A 174 -15.53 -61.25 -9.69
C ALA A 174 -15.65 -62.14 -10.92
N GLU A 175 -15.11 -61.71 -12.07
CA GLU A 175 -15.06 -62.48 -13.31
C GLU A 175 -14.20 -63.76 -13.15
N ALA A 176 -12.98 -63.64 -12.61
CA ALA A 176 -12.10 -64.79 -12.38
C ALA A 176 -12.66 -65.79 -11.34
N THR A 177 -13.36 -65.30 -10.31
CA THR A 177 -14.03 -66.19 -9.35
C THR A 177 -15.26 -66.86 -9.94
N GLN A 178 -15.98 -66.19 -10.83
CA GLN A 178 -17.09 -66.77 -11.60
C GLN A 178 -16.58 -67.83 -12.58
N ASP A 179 -15.48 -67.57 -13.30
CA ASP A 179 -14.85 -68.54 -14.20
C ASP A 179 -14.35 -69.79 -13.45
N LEU A 180 -13.79 -69.61 -12.25
CA LEU A 180 -13.39 -70.72 -11.39
C LEU A 180 -14.59 -71.50 -10.84
N GLN A 181 -15.76 -70.88 -10.65
CA GLN A 181 -16.98 -71.59 -10.28
C GLN A 181 -17.59 -72.34 -11.47
N GLN A 182 -17.53 -71.77 -12.68
CA GLN A 182 -18.07 -72.40 -13.89
C GLN A 182 -17.22 -73.59 -14.36
N ASN A 183 -15.90 -73.56 -14.13
CA ASN A 183 -14.98 -74.66 -14.44
C ASN A 183 -14.77 -75.67 -13.30
N LYS A 184 -15.59 -75.64 -12.24
CA LYS A 184 -15.62 -76.74 -11.27
C LYS A 184 -16.25 -77.96 -11.94
N ILE A 185 -15.41 -78.92 -12.32
CA ILE A 185 -15.83 -80.30 -12.62
C ILE A 185 -16.62 -80.80 -11.42
N THR A 186 -17.94 -80.84 -11.54
CA THR A 186 -18.78 -81.29 -10.44
C THR A 186 -18.76 -82.82 -10.37
N LYS A 187 -18.98 -83.36 -9.16
CA LYS A 187 -19.10 -84.82 -8.96
C LYS A 187 -20.18 -85.43 -9.87
N ALA A 188 -21.23 -84.65 -10.18
CA ALA A 188 -22.30 -85.04 -11.09
C ALA A 188 -21.85 -85.19 -12.55
N ASP A 189 -20.94 -84.35 -13.04
CA ASP A 189 -20.40 -84.46 -14.40
C ASP A 189 -19.44 -85.65 -14.54
N MET A 190 -18.66 -85.93 -13.50
CA MET A 190 -17.83 -87.15 -13.44
C MET A 190 -18.67 -88.43 -13.33
N ASP A 191 -19.80 -88.38 -12.62
CA ASP A 191 -20.74 -89.51 -12.53
C ASP A 191 -21.44 -89.77 -13.88
N LYS A 192 -21.80 -88.72 -14.64
CA LYS A 192 -22.33 -88.85 -16.01
C LYS A 192 -21.31 -89.45 -16.97
N LEU A 193 -20.06 -88.98 -16.94
CA LEU A 193 -18.99 -89.55 -17.77
C LEU A 193 -18.76 -91.03 -17.44
N ARG A 194 -18.83 -91.40 -16.16
CA ARG A 194 -18.71 -92.81 -15.72
C ARG A 194 -19.86 -93.68 -16.25
N GLU A 195 -21.08 -93.15 -16.26
CA GLU A 195 -22.26 -93.79 -16.83
C GLU A 195 -22.14 -93.98 -18.35
N GLU A 196 -21.67 -92.98 -19.10
CA GLU A 196 -21.46 -93.08 -20.55
C GLU A 196 -20.36 -94.09 -20.92
N ILE A 197 -19.28 -94.15 -20.16
CA ILE A 197 -18.21 -95.14 -20.34
C ILE A 197 -18.76 -96.55 -20.06
N MET A 198 -19.56 -96.73 -19.02
CA MET A 198 -20.19 -98.02 -18.72
C MET A 198 -21.17 -98.46 -19.82
N ASP A 199 -21.98 -97.56 -20.37
CA ASP A 199 -22.89 -97.90 -21.47
C ASP A 199 -22.15 -98.24 -22.76
N THR A 200 -21.09 -97.49 -23.08
CA THR A 200 -20.29 -97.74 -24.28
C THR A 200 -19.56 -99.08 -24.19
N ALA A 201 -18.97 -99.39 -23.03
CA ALA A 201 -18.32 -100.67 -22.79
C ALA A 201 -19.33 -101.84 -22.81
N ALA A 202 -20.56 -101.65 -22.31
CA ALA A 202 -21.60 -102.67 -22.35
C ALA A 202 -22.05 -102.98 -23.78
N LYS A 203 -22.33 -101.94 -24.58
CA LYS A 203 -22.72 -102.10 -26.00
C LYS A 203 -21.60 -102.76 -26.81
N PHE A 204 -20.36 -102.35 -26.60
CA PHE A 204 -19.22 -102.93 -27.31
C PHE A 204 -19.06 -104.42 -26.99
N THR A 205 -19.07 -104.80 -25.71
CA THR A 205 -18.93 -106.20 -25.28
C THR A 205 -20.14 -107.07 -25.64
N ALA A 206 -21.35 -106.52 -25.65
CA ALA A 206 -22.54 -107.21 -26.16
C ALA A 206 -22.41 -107.49 -27.66
N ASN A 207 -21.94 -106.52 -28.47
CA ASN A 207 -21.69 -106.71 -29.89
C ASN A 207 -20.59 -107.75 -30.17
N VAL A 208 -19.53 -107.77 -29.37
CA VAL A 208 -18.47 -108.80 -29.48
C VAL A 208 -19.06 -110.19 -29.19
N ALA A 209 -19.84 -110.34 -28.11
CA ALA A 209 -20.50 -111.60 -27.77
C ALA A 209 -21.48 -112.09 -28.85
N ILE A 210 -22.15 -111.17 -29.56
CA ILE A 210 -23.00 -111.49 -30.70
C ILE A 210 -22.15 -111.96 -31.90
N SER A 211 -21.05 -111.27 -32.19
CA SER A 211 -20.18 -111.60 -33.33
C SER A 211 -19.47 -112.96 -33.17
N GLU A 212 -19.17 -113.37 -31.94
CA GLU A 212 -18.50 -114.63 -31.61
C GLU A 212 -19.46 -115.84 -31.49
N GLY A 213 -20.78 -115.61 -31.47
CA GLY A 213 -21.79 -116.66 -31.50
C GLY A 213 -21.63 -117.73 -30.41
N ALA A 214 -21.79 -119.00 -30.76
CA ALA A 214 -21.71 -120.13 -29.81
C ALA A 214 -20.30 -120.33 -29.19
N SER A 215 -19.29 -119.62 -29.69
CA SER A 215 -17.90 -119.68 -29.21
C SER A 215 -17.54 -118.57 -28.22
N SER A 216 -18.47 -117.65 -27.90
CA SER A 216 -18.19 -116.56 -26.94
C SER A 216 -18.28 -117.02 -25.49
N PRO A 217 -17.26 -116.80 -24.65
CA PRO A 217 -17.33 -117.04 -23.19
C PRO A 217 -18.17 -115.99 -22.44
N ILE A 218 -18.46 -114.85 -23.07
CA ILE A 218 -19.08 -113.67 -22.45
C ILE A 218 -20.49 -113.96 -21.88
N PRO A 219 -21.38 -114.71 -22.55
CA PRO A 219 -22.71 -115.03 -22.01
C PRO A 219 -22.67 -115.84 -20.70
N ASP A 220 -21.65 -116.68 -20.51
CA ASP A 220 -21.49 -117.47 -19.28
C ASP A 220 -20.81 -116.67 -18.17
N LEU A 221 -19.80 -115.85 -18.49
CA LEU A 221 -19.17 -114.92 -17.55
C LEU A 221 -20.17 -113.89 -16.97
N VAL A 222 -21.12 -113.43 -17.80
CA VAL A 222 -22.16 -112.47 -17.38
C VAL A 222 -23.22 -113.10 -16.48
N LYS A 223 -23.43 -114.44 -16.50
CA LYS A 223 -24.36 -115.12 -15.58
C LYS A 223 -23.83 -115.15 -14.14
N GLN A 224 -22.50 -115.16 -13.99
CA GLN A 224 -21.83 -115.28 -12.69
C GLN A 224 -21.76 -113.93 -11.94
N ALA A 225 -21.90 -112.82 -12.64
CA ALA A 225 -21.87 -111.48 -12.07
C ALA A 225 -23.17 -111.12 -11.32
N ARG A 226 -23.05 -110.63 -10.08
CA ARG A 226 -24.16 -110.17 -9.23
C ARG A 226 -24.16 -108.64 -9.08
N GLY A 227 -25.23 -107.98 -9.53
CA GLY A 227 -25.46 -106.54 -9.34
C GLY A 227 -26.40 -105.94 -10.39
N LYS A 228 -27.39 -105.14 -10.00
CA LYS A 228 -28.43 -104.63 -10.93
C LYS A 228 -27.98 -103.45 -11.81
N LYS A 229 -26.92 -102.73 -11.42
CA LYS A 229 -26.36 -101.57 -12.13
C LYS A 229 -24.93 -101.82 -12.65
N SER A 230 -24.44 -103.06 -12.63
CA SER A 230 -23.10 -103.40 -13.10
C SER A 230 -23.05 -103.48 -14.63
N LEU A 231 -21.85 -103.34 -15.20
CA LEU A 231 -21.58 -103.51 -16.63
C LEU A 231 -22.18 -104.82 -17.17
N ALA A 232 -21.99 -105.92 -16.43
CA ALA A 232 -22.54 -107.24 -16.78
C ALA A 232 -24.08 -107.27 -16.86
N ALA A 233 -24.78 -106.54 -15.99
CA ALA A 233 -26.24 -106.47 -16.06
C ALA A 233 -26.73 -105.71 -17.29
N ARG A 234 -26.03 -104.64 -17.69
CA ARG A 234 -26.34 -103.90 -18.94
C ARG A 234 -26.11 -104.77 -20.17
N ILE A 235 -24.96 -105.47 -20.25
CA ILE A 235 -24.66 -106.45 -21.31
C ILE A 235 -25.75 -107.53 -21.39
N LYS A 236 -26.21 -108.05 -20.25
CA LYS A 236 -27.29 -109.07 -20.19
C LYS A 236 -28.62 -108.53 -20.72
N ASN A 237 -28.94 -107.26 -20.44
CA ASN A 237 -30.17 -106.63 -20.91
C ASN A 237 -30.10 -106.35 -22.41
N ASP A 238 -28.96 -105.90 -22.93
CA ASP A 238 -28.75 -105.67 -24.36
C ASP A 238 -28.83 -107.00 -25.14
N LEU A 239 -28.15 -108.05 -24.68
CA LEU A 239 -28.25 -109.40 -25.26
C LEU A 239 -29.69 -109.97 -25.24
N LYS A 240 -30.50 -109.61 -24.24
CA LYS A 240 -31.92 -110.01 -24.17
C LYS A 240 -32.79 -109.18 -25.12
N ALA A 241 -32.56 -107.88 -25.21
CA ALA A 241 -33.27 -106.99 -26.12
C ALA A 241 -33.00 -107.37 -27.59
N GLU A 242 -31.77 -107.79 -27.92
CA GLU A 242 -31.42 -108.31 -29.24
C GLU A 242 -32.10 -109.66 -29.55
N LYS A 243 -32.15 -110.60 -28.58
CA LYS A 243 -32.89 -111.87 -28.75
C LYS A 243 -34.39 -111.67 -28.97
N GLN A 244 -34.97 -110.61 -28.40
CA GLN A 244 -36.37 -110.22 -28.65
C GLN A 244 -36.57 -109.55 -30.02
N LYS A 245 -35.54 -108.91 -30.59
CA LYS A 245 -35.56 -108.40 -31.98
C LYS A 245 -35.41 -109.53 -33.01
N GLN A 246 -34.62 -110.57 -32.73
CA GLN A 246 -34.48 -111.75 -33.61
C GLN A 246 -35.73 -112.68 -33.61
N ASN A 247 -36.57 -112.66 -32.56
CA ASN A 247 -37.82 -113.43 -32.50
C ASN A 247 -39.06 -112.71 -33.07
N LYS A 248 -38.91 -111.47 -33.59
CA LYS A 248 -39.99 -110.71 -34.27
C LYS A 248 -39.95 -110.83 -35.80
N THR A 249 -39.00 -111.56 -36.38
CA THR A 249 -38.82 -111.69 -37.84
C THR A 249 -39.29 -113.05 -38.42
N SER A 250 -39.99 -113.90 -37.65
CA SER A 250 -40.47 -115.22 -38.13
C SER A 250 -41.85 -115.66 -37.60
N ALA A 251 -42.95 -115.14 -38.17
CA ALA A 251 -44.25 -115.86 -38.28
C ALA A 251 -45.30 -115.10 -39.14
N PRO A 252 -46.24 -115.79 -39.83
CA PRO A 252 -46.94 -115.29 -41.04
C PRO A 252 -48.38 -114.77 -40.83
N LYS A 253 -48.89 -113.91 -41.74
CA LYS A 253 -50.35 -113.80 -42.05
C LYS A 253 -50.70 -113.01 -43.34
N LYS A 254 -51.31 -113.77 -44.27
CA LYS A 254 -52.28 -113.55 -45.38
C LYS A 254 -52.83 -112.14 -45.80
N PRO A 255 -53.40 -112.04 -47.03
CA PRO A 255 -53.40 -110.85 -47.89
C PRO A 255 -54.68 -109.99 -47.80
N ALA A 256 -54.58 -108.71 -48.19
CA ALA A 256 -55.72 -107.95 -48.74
C ALA A 256 -55.33 -106.67 -49.48
N LYS A 257 -55.73 -106.64 -50.76
CA LYS A 257 -56.27 -105.50 -51.54
C LYS A 257 -55.32 -104.41 -52.08
N ARG A 258 -54.96 -104.66 -53.33
CA ARG A 258 -54.70 -103.76 -54.46
C ARG A 258 -55.65 -102.55 -54.54
N LYS A 259 -55.09 -101.33 -54.56
CA LYS A 259 -55.61 -100.11 -55.21
C LYS A 259 -54.38 -99.31 -55.67
N THR A 260 -53.89 -99.49 -56.90
CA THR A 260 -54.05 -98.55 -58.04
C THR A 260 -54.16 -97.07 -57.66
N ALA A 261 -53.09 -96.31 -57.90
CA ALA A 261 -53.04 -95.00 -58.55
C ALA A 261 -51.66 -94.38 -58.26
N THR A 262 -50.71 -94.35 -59.18
CA THR A 262 -50.61 -93.46 -60.35
C THR A 262 -50.02 -92.10 -60.01
N LYS A 263 -48.94 -91.78 -60.74
CA LYS A 263 -48.32 -90.46 -60.98
C LYS A 263 -47.55 -89.85 -59.80
N ALA A 264 -46.44 -89.15 -60.01
CA ALA A 264 -45.61 -88.91 -61.18
C ALA A 264 -44.43 -88.04 -60.71
N ASN A 265 -43.33 -88.14 -61.47
CA ASN A 265 -42.35 -87.10 -61.79
C ASN A 265 -41.67 -86.33 -60.63
N LYS A 266 -40.33 -86.37 -60.52
CA LYS A 266 -39.36 -85.63 -61.39
C LYS A 266 -39.58 -84.13 -61.15
N ILE A 267 -38.68 -83.42 -60.49
CA ILE A 267 -37.27 -83.13 -60.83
C ILE A 267 -36.48 -82.93 -59.54
#